data_AF-A0A7X5N4R2-F1
#
_entry.id   AF-A0A7X5N4R2-F1
#
_cell.length_a   1.000
_cell.length_b   1.000
_cell.length_c   1.000
_cell.angle_alpha   90.00
_cell.angle_beta   90.00
_cell.angle_gamma   90.00
#
_symmetry.space_group_name_H-M   'P 1'
#
loop_
_entity.id
_entity.type
_entity.pdbx_description
1 polymer ?
#
loop_
_entity_poly.entity_id
_entity_poly.type
_entity_poly.pdbx_seq_one_letter_code
_entity_poly.pdbx_strand_id
1 'polypeptide(L)'
;EEPFKLPSWPESLPQIEVPLAIQADKIAVDNLRITQLQQPMIVLHKMQGGLEVATGELRTRGLVIATDMGDFRLHGDYIPNDD
;
A
#
# COMPACT_ATOMS: atom_id res chain seq x y z
N GLU A 1 3.54 15.67 -35.66
CA GLU A 1 3.31 15.50 -34.20
C GLU A 1 2.68 14.13 -34.00
N GLU A 2 3.18 13.33 -33.06
CA GLU A 2 2.59 12.02 -32.79
C GLU A 2 1.28 12.19 -31.99
N PRO A 3 0.22 11.43 -32.32
CA PRO A 3 -1.03 11.48 -31.59
C PRO A 3 -0.88 10.91 -30.17
N PHE A 4 -1.59 11.51 -29.22
CA PHE A 4 -1.70 11.02 -27.86
C PHE A 4 -2.23 9.59 -27.81
N LYS A 5 -1.57 8.72 -27.04
CA LYS A 5 -2.03 7.35 -26.75
C LYS A 5 -2.43 7.24 -25.29
N LEU A 6 -3.55 6.58 -25.03
CA LEU A 6 -3.98 6.24 -23.68
C LEU A 6 -3.01 5.23 -23.06
N PRO A 7 -2.80 5.27 -21.72
CA PRO A 7 -2.02 4.25 -21.04
C PRO A 7 -2.73 2.89 -21.14
N SER A 8 -1.96 1.83 -21.37
CA SER A 8 -2.43 0.45 -21.32
C SER A 8 -2.20 -0.12 -19.92
N TRP A 9 -3.15 -0.92 -19.44
CA TRP A 9 -2.92 -1.75 -18.27
C TRP A 9 -1.88 -2.84 -18.59
N PRO A 10 -1.05 -3.22 -17.61
CA PRO A 10 -0.17 -4.36 -17.79
C PRO A 10 -0.99 -5.66 -17.83
N GLU A 11 -0.47 -6.68 -18.52
CA GLU A 11 -1.08 -8.02 -18.59
C GLU A 11 -1.15 -8.70 -17.22
N SER A 12 -0.31 -8.28 -16.27
CA SER A 12 -0.35 -8.71 -14.87
C SER A 12 0.00 -7.54 -13.96
N LEU A 13 -0.68 -7.48 -12.82
CA LEU A 13 -0.41 -6.49 -11.79
C LEU A 13 0.97 -6.73 -11.15
N PRO A 14 1.70 -5.66 -10.75
CA PRO A 14 3.05 -5.79 -10.22
C PRO A 14 3.10 -6.58 -8.90
N GLN A 15 4.13 -7.39 -8.72
CA GLN A 15 4.30 -8.12 -7.46
C GLN A 15 4.76 -7.17 -6.34
N ILE A 16 4.28 -7.40 -5.12
CA ILE A 16 4.76 -6.71 -3.92
C ILE A 16 5.84 -7.59 -3.29
N GLU A 17 7.05 -7.07 -3.12
CA GLU A 17 8.09 -7.71 -2.31
C GLU A 17 8.07 -7.15 -0.89
N VAL A 18 8.05 -8.03 0.11
CA VAL A 18 8.17 -7.61 1.51
C VAL A 18 9.34 -8.32 2.20
N PRO A 19 10.07 -7.62 3.08
CA PRO A 19 11.19 -8.22 3.81
C PRO A 19 10.73 -9.19 4.91
N LEU A 20 9.48 -9.05 5.36
CA LEU A 20 8.87 -9.89 6.39
C LEU A 20 7.37 -9.97 6.13
N ALA A 21 6.83 -11.19 6.16
CA ALA A 21 5.40 -11.40 6.16
C ALA A 21 4.79 -10.99 7.51
N ILE A 22 3.70 -10.24 7.49
CA ILE A 22 3.02 -9.73 8.68
C ILE A 22 1.53 -10.08 8.57
N GLN A 23 1.00 -10.65 9.64
CA GLN A 23 -0.43 -10.81 9.83
C GLN A 23 -0.82 -10.17 11.16
N ALA A 24 -1.75 -9.22 11.10
CA ALA A 24 -2.27 -8.54 12.25
C ALA A 24 -3.75 -8.20 12.04
N ASP A 25 -4.60 -8.74 12.91
CA ASP A 25 -6.03 -8.38 12.93
C ASP A 25 -6.24 -6.89 13.26
N LYS A 26 -5.29 -6.30 14.00
CA LYS A 26 -5.27 -4.89 14.34
C LYS A 26 -3.85 -4.37 14.48
N ILE A 27 -3.53 -3.34 13.69
CA ILE A 27 -2.37 -2.47 13.89
C ILE A 27 -2.84 -1.10 14.37
N ALA A 28 -1.99 -0.44 15.14
CA ALA A 28 -2.11 0.95 15.51
C ALA A 28 -0.71 1.55 15.50
N VAL A 29 -0.50 2.55 14.64
CA VAL A 29 0.78 3.23 14.49
C VAL A 29 0.53 4.72 14.50
N ASP A 30 1.29 5.44 15.33
CA ASP A 30 1.25 6.89 15.41
C ASP A 30 2.59 7.48 14.94
N ASN A 31 2.54 8.50 14.10
CA ASN A 31 3.69 9.27 13.62
C ASN A 31 4.81 8.44 12.95
N LEU A 32 4.46 7.53 12.05
CA LEU A 32 5.44 6.81 11.23
C LEU A 32 5.94 7.69 10.08
N ARG A 33 7.25 7.93 10.03
CA ARG A 33 7.89 8.65 8.92
C ARG A 33 8.49 7.64 7.94
N ILE A 34 8.09 7.73 6.67
CA ILE A 34 8.70 6.96 5.59
C ILE A 34 9.70 7.86 4.84
N THR A 35 10.89 7.31 4.61
CA THR A 35 11.98 8.00 3.91
C THR A 35 12.60 7.09 2.86
N GLN A 36 13.08 7.66 1.76
CA GLN A 36 13.89 6.97 0.76
C GLN A 36 15.21 7.71 0.60
N LEU A 37 16.34 7.00 0.73
CA LEU A 37 17.68 7.60 0.69
C LEU A 37 17.79 8.83 1.61
N GLN A 38 17.23 8.71 2.82
CA GLN A 38 17.15 9.77 3.84
C GLN A 38 16.30 10.99 3.47
N GLN A 39 15.65 11.01 2.30
CA GLN A 39 14.70 12.05 1.93
C GLN A 39 13.29 11.72 2.45
N PRO A 40 12.57 12.69 3.05
CA PRO A 40 11.21 12.48 3.52
C PRO A 40 10.28 12.21 2.33
N MET A 41 9.50 11.13 2.41
CA MET A 41 8.49 10.81 1.40
C MET A 41 7.08 11.12 1.88
N ILE A 42 6.71 10.55 3.03
CA ILE A 42 5.36 10.66 3.59
C ILE A 42 5.40 10.44 5.10
N VAL A 43 4.52 11.13 5.83
CA VAL A 43 4.31 10.91 7.26
C VAL A 43 2.92 10.34 7.46
N LEU A 44 2.83 9.16 8.08
CA LEU A 44 1.58 8.58 8.57
C LEU A 44 1.36 9.11 9.99
N HIS A 45 0.53 10.13 10.12
CA HIS A 45 0.17 10.68 11.42
C HIS A 45 -0.54 9.64 12.28
N LYS A 46 -1.43 8.85 11.67
CA LYS A 46 -2.14 7.76 12.33
C LYS A 46 -2.52 6.68 11.33
N MET A 47 -2.32 5.43 11.72
CA MET A 47 -2.72 4.24 10.95
C MET A 47 -3.41 3.25 11.88
N GLN A 48 -4.57 2.74 11.46
CA GLN A 48 -5.34 1.77 12.24
C GLN A 48 -6.16 0.83 11.36
N GLY A 49 -6.28 -0.44 11.73
CA GLY A 49 -7.08 -1.45 11.01
C GLY A 49 -6.39 -2.80 10.97
N GLY A 50 -6.93 -3.76 10.22
CA GLY A 50 -6.31 -5.07 10.00
C GLY A 50 -5.50 -5.13 8.72
N LEU A 51 -4.41 -5.89 8.73
CA LEU A 51 -3.52 -6.08 7.59
C LEU A 51 -2.90 -7.48 7.58
N GLU A 52 -2.93 -8.12 6.41
CA GLU A 52 -2.06 -9.24 6.04
C GLU A 52 -1.21 -8.80 4.86
N VAL A 53 0.09 -9.01 4.94
CA VAL A 53 1.01 -8.75 3.84
C VAL A 53 2.06 -9.84 3.77
N ALA A 54 2.27 -10.38 2.58
CA ALA A 54 3.33 -11.30 2.26
C ALA A 54 3.80 -11.02 0.82
N THR A 55 4.87 -11.67 0.38
CA THR A 55 5.35 -11.48 -0.99
C THR A 55 4.26 -11.90 -1.97
N GLY A 56 3.85 -10.97 -2.83
CA GLY A 56 2.80 -11.17 -3.83
C GLY A 56 1.37 -11.03 -3.31
N GLU A 57 1.14 -10.66 -2.04
CA GLU A 57 -0.22 -10.43 -1.54
C GLU A 57 -0.32 -9.32 -0.49
N LEU A 58 -1.44 -8.60 -0.53
CA LEU A 58 -1.81 -7.61 0.48
C LEU A 58 -3.32 -7.70 0.71
N ARG A 59 -3.74 -7.90 1.96
CA ARG A 59 -5.16 -7.88 2.35
C ARG A 59 -5.37 -6.85 3.44
N THR A 60 -6.33 -5.97 3.24
CA THR A 60 -6.63 -4.87 4.16
C THR A 60 -8.04 -4.98 4.69
N ARG A 61 -8.20 -4.87 6.01
CA ARG A 61 -9.49 -4.95 6.69
C ARG A 61 -9.76 -3.66 7.44
N GLY A 62 -10.43 -2.73 6.75
CA GLY A 62 -10.83 -1.45 7.33
C GLY A 62 -9.63 -0.57 7.74
N LEU A 63 -8.58 -0.58 6.91
CA LEU A 63 -7.35 0.17 7.19
C LEU A 63 -7.58 1.65 6.88
N VAL A 64 -7.43 2.50 7.90
CA VAL A 64 -7.55 3.96 7.81
C VAL A 64 -6.20 4.58 8.10
N ILE A 65 -5.78 5.49 7.24
CA ILE A 65 -4.48 6.15 7.30
C ILE A 65 -4.68 7.65 7.12
N ALA A 66 -4.30 8.43 8.12
CA ALA A 66 -4.16 9.88 8.00
C ALA A 66 -2.70 10.22 7.71
N THR A 67 -2.43 10.93 6.61
CA THR A 67 -1.07 11.32 6.23
C THR A 67 -0.95 12.83 6.02
N ASP A 68 0.27 13.31 5.87
CA ASP A 68 0.59 14.68 5.45
C ASP A 68 0.20 14.98 3.99
N MET A 69 -0.22 13.97 3.22
CA MET A 69 -0.67 14.10 1.83
C MET A 69 -2.19 13.87 1.66
N GLY A 70 -2.88 13.43 2.70
CA GLY A 70 -4.32 13.19 2.69
C GLY A 70 -4.75 11.95 3.47
N ASP A 71 -6.06 11.67 3.44
CA ASP A 71 -6.64 10.51 4.11
C ASP A 71 -6.84 9.35 3.14
N PHE A 72 -6.31 8.18 3.50
CA PHE A 72 -6.48 6.93 2.75
C PHE A 72 -7.32 5.94 3.54
N ARG A 73 -8.21 5.24 2.83
CA ARG A 73 -9.02 4.15 3.37
C ARG A 73 -8.88 2.96 2.44
N LEU A 74 -8.42 1.83 2.98
CA LEU A 74 -8.19 0.60 2.24
C LEU A 74 -9.04 -0.53 2.81
N HIS A 75 -9.75 -1.20 1.91
CA HIS A 75 -10.49 -2.42 2.20
C HIS A 75 -10.48 -3.29 0.96
N GLY A 76 -10.00 -4.52 1.09
CA GLY A 76 -9.92 -5.47 -0.01
C GLY A 76 -8.54 -6.10 -0.15
N ASP A 77 -8.42 -6.89 -1.21
CA ASP A 77 -7.32 -7.79 -1.45
C ASP A 77 -6.61 -7.41 -2.75
N TYR A 78 -5.28 -7.47 -2.72
CA TYR A 78 -4.40 -7.32 -3.86
C TYR A 78 -3.63 -8.63 -4.01
N ILE A 79 -4.04 -9.44 -4.98
CA ILE A 79 -3.51 -10.78 -5.23
C ILE A 79 -3.24 -10.92 -6.74
N PRO A 80 -2.14 -10.32 -7.26
CA PRO A 80 -1.82 -10.26 -8.69
C PRO A 80 -1.59 -11.61 -9.39
N ASN A 81 -1.48 -12.71 -8.64
CA ASN A 81 -1.30 -14.07 -9.18
C ASN A 81 -2.60 -14.91 -9.17
N ASP A 82 -3.70 -14.35 -8.66
CA ASP A 82 -5.01 -15.01 -8.60
C ASP A 82 -5.89 -14.38 -9.68
N ASP A 83 -5.69 -14.85 -10.92
CA ASP A 83 -6.51 -14.54 -12.10
C ASP A 83 -7.38 -15.75 -12.48
#